data_AF-A0A6I4KNZ8-F1
#
_entry.id   AF-A0A6I4KNZ8-F1
#
_cell.length_a   1.000
_cell.length_b   1.000
_cell.length_c   1.000
_cell.angle_alpha   90.00
_cell.angle_beta   90.00
_cell.angle_gamma   90.00
#
_symmetry.space_group_name_H-M   'P 1'
#
loop_
_entity.id
_entity.type
_entity.pdbx_description
1 polymer ?
#
loop_
_entity_poly.entity_id
_entity_poly.type
_entity_poly.pdbx_seq_one_letter_code
_entity_poly.pdbx_strand_id
1 'polypeptide(L)'
;MPGAMLYVHNHTDRPISGYAVNEAWGGNAFAYGGGKVTCCSRIEGDVLTVEWIKGRTGEQVRQGVQKETVTLEVPNPPRTRQDKYLHVHFFPGDQVRLFWSPNMDSRYENLKETPDGKEQTP
;
A
#
# COMPACT_ATOMS: atom_id res chain seq x y z
N MET A 1 -4.49 -19.90 -1.54
CA MET A 1 -4.75 -19.17 -2.81
C MET A 1 -3.47 -19.06 -3.63
N PRO A 2 -3.47 -18.74 -4.94
CA PRO A 2 -2.21 -18.47 -5.67
C PRO A 2 -1.45 -17.30 -5.03
N GLY A 3 -0.12 -17.29 -5.19
CA GLY A 3 0.74 -16.23 -4.68
C GLY A 3 0.30 -14.86 -5.16
N ALA A 4 0.34 -13.89 -4.25
CA ALA A 4 0.02 -12.49 -4.49
C ALA A 4 1.27 -11.71 -4.88
N MET A 5 1.08 -10.72 -5.74
CA MET A 5 2.06 -9.71 -6.08
C MET A 5 1.66 -8.41 -5.38
N LEU A 6 2.50 -7.92 -4.48
CA LEU A 6 2.27 -6.67 -3.77
C LEU A 6 2.69 -5.50 -4.66
N TYR A 7 1.75 -4.60 -4.96
CA TYR A 7 2.00 -3.43 -5.79
C TYR A 7 1.70 -2.15 -5.02
N VAL A 8 2.72 -1.32 -4.83
CA VAL A 8 2.61 -0.11 -4.00
C VAL A 8 2.35 1.14 -4.80
N HIS A 9 1.46 1.97 -4.26
CA HIS A 9 1.13 3.29 -4.73
C HIS A 9 1.18 4.25 -3.54
N ASN A 10 1.87 5.37 -3.71
CA ASN A 10 2.07 6.34 -2.66
C ASN A 10 1.53 7.70 -3.08
N HIS A 11 0.48 8.13 -2.41
CA HIS A 11 -0.20 9.41 -2.63
C HIS A 11 0.22 10.47 -1.61
N THR A 12 1.27 10.19 -0.83
CA THR A 12 1.78 11.10 0.21
C THR A 12 2.99 11.90 -0.26
N ASP A 13 3.28 12.97 0.48
CA ASP A 13 4.46 13.84 0.31
C ASP A 13 5.77 13.20 0.84
N ARG A 14 5.68 12.02 1.46
CA ARG A 14 6.82 11.29 2.01
C ARG A 14 7.04 10.00 1.22
N PRO A 15 8.27 9.65 0.84
CA PRO A 15 8.53 8.37 0.19
C PRO A 15 8.27 7.21 1.17
N ILE A 16 7.84 6.05 0.68
CA ILE A 16 7.73 4.82 1.47
C ILE A 16 9.06 4.08 1.36
N SER A 17 9.80 3.99 2.47
CA SER A 17 11.11 3.32 2.47
C SER A 17 11.00 1.79 2.41
N GLY A 18 9.85 1.26 2.82
CA GLY A 18 9.50 -0.16 2.82
C GLY A 18 8.15 -0.34 3.49
N TYR A 19 7.46 -1.43 3.17
CA TYR A 19 6.19 -1.80 3.79
C TYR A 19 6.03 -3.32 3.80
N ALA A 20 5.13 -3.80 4.65
CA ALA A 20 4.74 -5.20 4.71
C ALA A 20 3.21 -5.35 4.86
N VAL A 21 2.68 -6.45 4.34
CA VAL A 21 1.29 -6.88 4.55
C VAL A 21 1.32 -8.30 5.11
N ASN A 22 0.85 -8.51 6.34
CA ASN A 22 0.98 -9.78 7.06
C ASN A 22 2.40 -10.36 6.94
N GLU A 23 3.42 -9.57 7.32
CA GLU A 23 4.85 -9.89 7.25
C GLU A 23 5.46 -10.01 5.85
N ALA A 24 4.65 -10.00 4.79
CA ALA A 24 5.13 -10.03 3.42
C ALA A 24 5.63 -8.64 2.99
N TRP A 25 6.94 -8.50 2.86
CA TRP A 25 7.59 -7.24 2.49
C TRP A 25 7.38 -6.89 1.00
N GLY A 26 6.97 -5.65 0.76
CA GLY A 26 6.81 -5.06 -0.55
C GLY A 26 7.93 -4.09 -0.93
N GLY A 27 7.84 -3.55 -2.15
CA GLY A 27 8.81 -2.60 -2.68
C GLY A 27 8.67 -1.18 -2.12
N ASN A 28 9.72 -0.38 -2.30
CA ASN A 28 9.76 1.02 -1.91
C ASN A 28 8.98 1.87 -2.92
N ALA A 29 8.46 3.03 -2.51
CA ALA A 29 7.79 3.98 -3.39
C ALA A 29 8.29 5.41 -3.18
N PHE A 30 8.38 6.19 -4.26
CA PHE A 30 8.63 7.62 -4.19
C PHE A 30 7.41 8.37 -3.62
N ALA A 31 7.59 9.62 -3.17
CA ALA A 31 6.47 10.50 -2.87
C ALA A 31 5.64 10.76 -4.14
N TYR A 32 4.31 10.76 -4.02
CA TYR A 32 3.37 10.93 -5.15
C TYR A 32 3.65 10.04 -6.36
N GLY A 33 3.90 8.75 -6.14
CA GLY A 33 4.22 7.82 -7.22
C GLY A 33 4.04 6.35 -6.86
N GLY A 34 4.24 5.49 -7.87
CA GLY A 34 4.26 4.04 -7.70
C GLY A 34 5.64 3.50 -7.36
N GLY A 35 5.67 2.32 -6.76
CA GLY A 35 6.90 1.59 -6.48
C GLY A 35 7.03 0.29 -7.27
N LYS A 36 8.02 -0.53 -6.86
CA LYS A 36 8.24 -1.84 -7.48
C LYS A 36 7.21 -2.85 -7.01
N VAL A 37 6.86 -3.79 -7.89
CA VAL A 37 6.06 -4.97 -7.55
C VAL A 37 6.97 -6.00 -6.89
N THR A 38 6.55 -6.53 -5.74
CA THR A 38 7.18 -7.69 -5.12
C THR A 38 6.27 -8.90 -5.28
N CYS A 39 6.82 -10.02 -5.74
CA CYS A 39 6.04 -11.20 -6.07
C CYS A 39 6.05 -12.28 -4.98
N CYS A 40 5.10 -13.20 -5.15
CA CYS A 40 5.04 -14.52 -4.53
C CYS A 40 4.78 -14.54 -3.02
N SER A 41 3.99 -13.59 -2.52
CA SER A 41 3.57 -13.53 -1.13
C SER A 41 2.28 -14.31 -0.89
N ARG A 42 2.12 -14.91 0.30
CA ARG A 42 0.86 -15.54 0.71
C ARG A 42 0.10 -14.57 1.60
N ILE A 43 -0.99 -14.01 1.08
CA ILE A 43 -1.87 -13.10 1.82
C ILE A 43 -3.21 -13.79 2.06
N GLU A 44 -3.51 -14.05 3.33
CA GLU A 44 -4.70 -14.76 3.81
C GLU A 44 -5.15 -14.14 5.15
N GLY A 45 -6.41 -14.39 5.52
CA GLY A 45 -7.06 -13.81 6.71
C GLY A 45 -8.06 -12.71 6.35
N ASP A 46 -8.99 -12.45 7.26
CA ASP A 46 -10.05 -11.43 7.07
C ASP A 46 -9.57 -10.02 7.40
N VAL A 47 -8.54 -9.91 8.24
CA VAL A 47 -7.87 -8.67 8.62
C VAL A 47 -6.39 -8.80 8.28
N LEU A 48 -5.86 -7.75 7.65
CA LEU A 48 -4.46 -7.67 7.25
C LEU A 48 -3.77 -6.59 8.09
N THR A 49 -2.62 -6.94 8.65
CA THR A 49 -1.70 -5.98 9.27
C THR A 49 -0.84 -5.37 8.19
N VAL A 50 -0.97 -4.06 7.98
CA VAL A 50 -0.14 -3.28 7.07
C VAL A 50 0.80 -2.42 7.89
N GLU A 51 2.10 -2.63 7.68
CA GLU A 51 3.16 -1.82 8.28
C GLU A 51 3.92 -1.07 7.18
N TRP A 52 4.25 0.20 7.39
CA TRP A 52 5.12 0.94 6.47
C TRP A 52 6.00 1.95 7.16
N ILE A 53 7.13 2.24 6.52
CA ILE A 53 8.13 3.19 7.00
C ILE A 53 8.02 4.46 6.17
N LYS A 54 7.55 5.55 6.79
CA LYS A 54 7.60 6.90 6.21
C LYS A 54 9.06 7.32 6.08
N GLY A 55 9.53 7.31 4.85
CA GLY A 55 10.83 7.81 4.45
C GLY A 55 10.89 9.34 4.49
N ARG A 56 11.95 9.85 3.87
CA ARG A 56 12.26 11.28 3.83
C ARG A 56 12.94 11.64 2.53
N THR A 57 12.60 12.79 1.97
CA THR A 57 13.38 13.43 0.91
C THR A 57 14.63 14.11 1.49
N GLY A 58 15.59 14.47 0.64
CA GLY A 58 16.78 15.20 1.10
C GLY A 58 16.46 16.55 1.76
N GLU A 59 15.37 17.21 1.33
CA GLU A 59 14.88 18.43 1.95
C GLU A 59 14.28 18.19 3.33
N GLN A 60 13.44 17.16 3.46
CA GLN A 60 12.86 16.74 4.75
C GLN A 60 13.95 16.38 5.77
N VAL A 61 15.05 15.75 5.32
CA VAL A 61 16.21 15.49 6.20
C VAL A 61 16.83 16.80 6.71
N ARG A 62 17.02 17.80 5.85
CA ARG A 62 17.55 19.12 6.25
C ARG A 62 16.62 19.87 7.21
N GLN A 63 15.32 19.63 7.12
CA GLN A 63 14.30 20.16 8.03
C GLN A 63 14.19 19.36 9.35
N GLY A 64 15.00 18.30 9.53
CA GLY A 64 15.01 17.51 10.76
C GLY A 64 13.88 16.49 10.88
N VAL A 65 13.13 16.23 9.80
CA VAL A 65 12.07 15.21 9.79
C VAL A 65 12.67 13.84 10.10
N GLN A 66 11.98 13.06 10.95
CA GLN A 66 12.40 11.72 11.34
C GLN A 66 11.66 10.65 10.55
N LYS A 67 12.27 9.47 10.40
CA LYS A 67 11.53 8.31 9.89
C LYS A 67 10.53 7.87 10.94
N GLU A 68 9.38 7.40 10.47
CA GLU A 68 8.31 6.88 11.33
C GLU A 68 7.86 5.55 10.77
N THR A 69 7.61 4.59 11.64
CA THR A 69 6.94 3.33 11.28
C THR A 69 5.49 3.45 11.74
N VAL A 70 4.57 3.13 10.83
CA VAL A 70 3.13 3.08 11.13
C VAL A 70 2.64 1.67 10.85
N THR A 71 1.76 1.19 11.72
CA THR A 71 1.14 -0.12 11.62
C THR A 71 -0.37 0.05 11.78
N LEU A 72 -1.14 -0.54 10.87
CA LEU A 72 -2.60 -0.52 10.89
C LEU A 72 -3.17 -1.88 10.54
N GLU A 73 -4.30 -2.19 11.15
CA GLU A 73 -5.14 -3.32 10.74
C GLU A 73 -6.23 -2.82 9.79
N VAL A 74 -6.33 -3.47 8.63
CA VAL A 74 -7.32 -3.15 7.61
C VAL A 74 -8.04 -4.43 7.18
N PRO A 75 -9.35 -4.36 6.84
CA PRO A 75 -10.05 -5.52 6.31
C PRO A 75 -9.41 -5.98 5.00
N ASN A 76 -9.29 -7.29 4.82
CA ASN A 76 -8.87 -7.88 3.56
C ASN A 76 -9.99 -7.70 2.53
N PRO A 77 -9.76 -6.98 1.42
CA PRO A 77 -10.78 -6.86 0.39
C PRO A 77 -11.09 -8.22 -0.24
N PRO A 78 -12.30 -8.40 -0.80
CA PRO A 78 -12.67 -9.61 -1.51
C PRO A 78 -11.64 -9.95 -2.61
N ARG A 79 -11.30 -11.24 -2.71
CA ARG A 79 -10.32 -11.74 -3.67
C ARG A 79 -10.89 -12.90 -4.47
N THR A 80 -10.77 -12.82 -5.80
CA THR A 80 -11.08 -13.92 -6.72
C THR A 80 -9.83 -14.73 -7.08
N ARG A 81 -10.01 -15.89 -7.72
CA ARG A 81 -8.87 -16.70 -8.20
C ARG A 81 -8.08 -16.02 -9.33
N GLN A 82 -8.70 -15.09 -10.03
CA GLN A 82 -8.09 -14.34 -11.12
C GLN A 82 -7.20 -13.22 -10.59
N ASP A 83 -7.41 -12.78 -9.34
CA ASP A 83 -6.68 -11.67 -8.75
C ASP A 83 -5.28 -12.08 -8.30
N LYS A 84 -4.30 -11.47 -8.94
CA LYS A 84 -2.88 -11.74 -8.74
C LYS A 84 -2.17 -10.60 -8.03
N TYR A 85 -2.68 -9.38 -8.14
CA TYR A 85 -2.06 -8.19 -7.57
C TYR A 85 -2.88 -7.71 -6.37
N LEU A 86 -2.19 -7.47 -5.26
CA LEU A 86 -2.71 -6.70 -4.15
C LEU A 86 -2.10 -5.30 -4.24
N HIS A 87 -2.92 -4.35 -4.66
CA HIS A 87 -2.57 -2.94 -4.66
C HIS A 87 -2.66 -2.39 -3.24
N VAL A 88 -1.60 -1.71 -2.81
CA VAL A 88 -1.48 -1.07 -1.51
C VAL A 88 -1.30 0.42 -1.74
N HIS A 89 -2.35 1.19 -1.46
CA HIS A 89 -2.36 2.63 -1.61
C HIS A 89 -2.17 3.30 -0.25
N PHE A 90 -1.08 4.07 -0.11
CA PHE A 90 -0.81 4.91 1.05
C PHE A 90 -1.30 6.33 0.77
N PHE A 91 -2.14 6.86 1.66
CA PHE A 91 -2.75 8.18 1.56
C PHE A 91 -2.35 9.10 2.73
N PRO A 92 -2.50 10.43 2.57
CA PRO A 92 -2.29 11.37 3.66
C PRO A 92 -3.12 11.05 4.91
N GLY A 93 -2.59 11.40 6.08
CA GLY A 93 -3.24 11.14 7.37
C GLY A 93 -3.18 9.67 7.80
N ASP A 94 -2.15 8.95 7.38
CA ASP A 94 -1.89 7.55 7.74
C ASP A 94 -3.04 6.61 7.36
N GLN A 95 -3.56 6.79 6.15
CA GLN A 95 -4.64 5.97 5.63
C GLN A 95 -4.12 4.98 4.59
N VAL A 96 -4.66 3.76 4.62
CA VAL A 96 -4.35 2.71 3.65
C VAL A 96 -5.63 2.22 2.99
N ARG A 97 -5.53 1.93 1.69
CA ARG A 97 -6.55 1.20 0.93
C ARG A 97 -5.91 0.03 0.21
N LEU A 98 -6.59 -1.10 0.30
CA LEU A 98 -6.19 -2.34 -0.36
C LEU A 98 -7.17 -2.64 -1.50
N PHE A 99 -6.66 -3.21 -2.58
CA PHE A 99 -7.48 -3.61 -3.73
C PHE A 99 -6.85 -4.80 -4.44
N TRP A 100 -7.65 -5.85 -4.66
CA TRP A 100 -7.27 -7.01 -5.46
C TRP A 100 -7.62 -6.80 -6.92
N SER A 101 -6.71 -7.19 -7.82
CA SER A 101 -6.95 -7.11 -9.27
C SER A 101 -6.22 -8.22 -10.04
N PRO A 102 -6.69 -8.54 -11.27
CA PRO A 102 -6.01 -9.47 -12.15
C PRO A 102 -4.83 -8.85 -12.93
N ASN A 103 -4.72 -7.52 -12.94
CA ASN A 103 -3.79 -6.74 -13.75
C ASN A 103 -3.08 -5.65 -12.93
N MET A 104 -2.24 -4.84 -13.57
CA MET A 104 -1.51 -3.76 -12.89
C MET A 104 -2.32 -2.44 -12.79
N ASP A 105 -3.58 -2.44 -13.22
CA ASP A 105 -4.41 -1.23 -13.20
C ASP A 105 -5.12 -1.10 -11.85
N SER A 106 -5.08 0.10 -11.26
CA SER A 106 -5.79 0.40 -10.02
C SER A 106 -6.86 1.46 -10.21
N ARG A 107 -8.04 1.21 -9.63
CA ARG A 107 -9.13 2.20 -9.50
C ARG A 107 -8.76 3.41 -8.63
N TYR A 108 -7.67 3.32 -7.85
CA TYR A 108 -7.23 4.37 -6.94
C TYR A 108 -5.99 5.12 -7.43
N GLU A 109 -5.53 4.87 -8.66
CA GLU A 109 -4.28 5.45 -9.19
C GLU A 109 -4.30 6.99 -9.21
N ASN A 110 -5.45 7.58 -9.52
CA ASN A 110 -5.60 9.03 -9.69
C ASN A 110 -6.20 9.73 -8.46
N LEU A 111 -6.35 9.03 -7.33
CA LEU A 111 -6.90 9.60 -6.12
C LEU A 111 -5.82 10.30 -5.30
N LYS A 112 -6.07 11.56 -4.92
CA LYS A 112 -5.18 12.34 -4.03
C LYS A 112 -5.48 12.09 -2.55
N GLU A 113 -6.73 11.78 -2.26
CA GLU A 113 -7.23 11.54 -0.92
C GLU A 113 -7.91 10.19 -0.88
N THR A 114 -7.97 9.61 0.31
CA THR A 114 -8.62 8.34 0.52
C THR A 114 -10.10 8.46 0.18
N PRO A 115 -10.68 7.60 -0.69
CA PRO A 115 -12.11 7.65 -0.94
C PRO A 115 -12.87 7.35 0.36
N ASP A 116 -13.96 8.10 0.57
CA ASP A 116 -14.85 7.94 1.72
C ASP A 116 -15.26 6.48 1.86
N GLY A 117 -15.32 5.99 3.10
CA GLY A 117 -15.44 4.56 3.45
C GLY A 117 -16.66 3.81 2.88
N LYS A 118 -17.51 4.46 2.08
CA LYS A 118 -18.66 3.87 1.39
C LYS A 118 -18.33 3.23 0.04
N GLU A 119 -17.15 3.46 -0.52
CA GLU A 119 -16.82 2.99 -1.87
C GLU A 119 -16.10 1.63 -1.91
N GLN A 120 -15.75 1.07 -0.75
CA GLN A 120 -15.31 -0.33 -0.62
C GLN A 120 -16.53 -1.27 -0.60
N THR A 121 -17.37 -1.20 -1.62
CA THR A 121 -18.46 -2.18 -1.80
C THR A 121 -18.08 -3.10 -2.97
N PRO A 122 -18.29 -4.43 -2.85
CA PRO A 122 -17.89 -5.44 -3.82
C PRO A 122 -18.38 -5.22 -5.25
#